data_AF-A0A260YTP3-F1
#
_entry.id   AF-A0A260YTP3-F1
#
_cell.length_a   1.000
_cell.length_b   1.000
_cell.length_c   1.000
_cell.angle_alpha   90.00
_cell.angle_beta   90.00
_cell.angle_gamma   90.00
#
_symmetry.space_group_name_H-M   'P 1'
#
loop_
_entity.id
_entity.type
_entity.pdbx_description
1 polymer ?
#
loop_
_entity_poly.entity_id
_entity_poly.type
_entity_poly.pdbx_seq_one_letter_code
_entity_poly.pdbx_strand_id
1 'polypeptide(L)'
;MRLPVGLRLKIEEIERGMNIHLLQRSLTPLLDAPLKRLITIVNNNEDFECSILQEARYLEVFESLPYEILPPVVLNLQNLKFHKVSQIENSWSVEDFLLVIKNWVESGKKVGSCYSFGTSEHVKNIILGKITEEYKDAETGDAFVSIPTIFNNQVKVSIEEHQGMNRWVLKFQVLPIERALQ
;
A
#
# COMPACT_ATOMS: atom_id res chain seq x y z
N MET A 1 -37.93 6.33 5.42
CA MET A 1 -37.95 5.32 4.33
C MET A 1 -37.29 4.05 4.83
N ARG A 2 -37.85 2.87 4.52
CA ARG A 2 -37.18 1.57 4.74
C ARG A 2 -36.63 1.09 3.39
N LEU A 3 -35.40 0.61 3.36
CA LEU A 3 -34.82 0.01 2.17
C LEU A 3 -35.56 -1.30 1.83
N PRO A 4 -35.70 -1.66 0.55
CA PRO A 4 -36.26 -2.95 0.15
C PRO A 4 -35.51 -4.12 0.80
N VAL A 5 -36.25 -5.12 1.26
CA VAL A 5 -35.66 -6.36 1.78
C VAL A 5 -34.89 -7.04 0.65
N GLY A 6 -33.63 -7.38 0.91
CA GLY A 6 -32.76 -8.03 -0.08
C GLY A 6 -32.09 -7.09 -1.08
N LEU A 7 -32.20 -5.75 -0.92
CA LEU A 7 -31.45 -4.81 -1.74
C LEU A 7 -29.95 -5.10 -1.66
N ARG A 8 -29.33 -5.32 -2.82
CA ARG A 8 -27.89 -5.42 -3.01
C ARG A 8 -27.41 -4.32 -3.95
N LEU A 9 -26.34 -3.65 -3.56
CA LEU A 9 -25.74 -2.55 -4.27
C LEU A 9 -24.43 -3.02 -4.92
N LYS A 10 -24.29 -2.72 -6.20
CA LYS A 10 -23.04 -2.87 -6.95
C LYS A 10 -22.29 -1.56 -6.89
N ILE A 11 -21.57 -1.35 -5.80
CA ILE A 11 -20.68 -0.20 -5.63
C ILE A 11 -19.26 -0.73 -5.84
N GLU A 12 -18.57 -0.21 -6.84
CA GLU A 12 -17.20 -0.62 -7.12
C GLU A 12 -16.19 0.26 -6.39
N GLU A 13 -16.50 1.56 -6.26
CA GLU A 13 -15.56 2.56 -5.77
C GLU A 13 -16.24 3.50 -4.78
N ILE A 14 -15.51 3.85 -3.73
CA ILE A 14 -15.89 4.91 -2.79
C ILE A 14 -14.70 5.85 -2.66
N GLU A 15 -14.93 7.11 -3.00
CA GLU A 15 -13.94 8.17 -2.83
C GLU A 15 -14.32 9.06 -1.63
N ARG A 16 -13.34 9.29 -0.74
CA ARG A 16 -13.47 10.10 0.49
C ARG A 16 -14.64 9.66 1.38
N GLY A 17 -14.45 8.53 2.04
CA GLY A 17 -15.39 7.99 3.01
C GLY A 17 -15.64 8.91 4.22
N MET A 18 -16.84 8.80 4.78
CA MET A 18 -17.12 9.17 6.18
C MET A 18 -16.28 8.29 7.13
N ASN A 19 -16.44 8.44 8.44
CA ASN A 19 -15.90 7.50 9.44
C ASN A 19 -16.05 6.03 8.98
N ILE A 20 -14.94 5.28 8.93
CA ILE A 20 -14.89 3.96 8.30
C ILE A 20 -15.81 2.95 9.00
N HIS A 21 -15.98 3.04 10.32
CA HIS A 21 -16.90 2.20 11.06
C HIS A 21 -18.36 2.49 10.69
N LEU A 22 -18.72 3.76 10.47
CA LEU A 22 -20.05 4.13 9.97
C LEU A 22 -20.28 3.62 8.55
N LEU A 23 -19.27 3.78 7.68
CA LEU A 23 -19.31 3.28 6.31
C LEU A 23 -19.52 1.77 6.30
N GLN A 24 -18.72 1.02 7.06
CA GLN A 24 -18.82 -0.42 7.21
C GLN A 24 -20.21 -0.84 7.69
N ARG A 25 -20.70 -0.25 8.78
CA ARG A 25 -22.00 -0.58 9.37
C ARG A 25 -23.16 -0.36 8.40
N SER A 26 -23.06 0.68 7.57
CA SER A 26 -24.15 1.12 6.71
C SER A 26 -24.13 0.44 5.33
N LEU A 27 -22.94 0.26 4.74
CA LEU A 27 -22.80 -0.23 3.37
C LEU A 27 -22.48 -1.72 3.27
N THR A 28 -21.64 -2.28 4.15
CA THR A 28 -21.22 -3.69 4.04
C THR A 28 -22.39 -4.67 3.90
N PRO A 29 -23.50 -4.53 4.67
CA PRO A 29 -24.66 -5.42 4.51
C PRO A 29 -25.35 -5.31 3.15
N LEU A 30 -25.17 -4.19 2.45
CA LEU A 30 -25.80 -3.88 1.17
C LEU A 30 -24.89 -4.23 -0.01
N LEU A 31 -23.57 -4.38 0.17
CA LEU A 31 -22.66 -4.67 -0.93
C LEU A 31 -22.90 -6.07 -1.49
N ASP A 32 -22.83 -6.18 -2.81
CA ASP A 32 -22.87 -7.45 -3.55
C ASP A 32 -21.48 -8.11 -3.62
N ALA A 33 -20.41 -7.32 -3.50
CA ALA A 33 -19.02 -7.76 -3.49
C ALA A 33 -18.13 -6.73 -2.76
N PRO A 34 -16.90 -7.09 -2.36
CA PRO A 34 -15.92 -6.13 -1.86
C PRO A 34 -15.62 -5.01 -2.85
N LEU A 35 -15.22 -3.85 -2.33
CA LEU A 35 -14.89 -2.69 -3.15
C LEU A 35 -13.66 -2.94 -4.01
N LYS A 36 -13.70 -2.49 -5.27
CA LYS A 36 -12.50 -2.43 -6.11
C LYS A 36 -11.55 -1.33 -5.62
N ARG A 37 -12.09 -0.18 -5.20
CA ARG A 37 -11.33 0.98 -4.74
C ARG A 37 -11.98 1.63 -3.53
N LEU A 38 -11.20 1.88 -2.49
CA LEU A 38 -11.60 2.65 -1.33
C LEU A 38 -10.56 3.75 -1.07
N ILE A 39 -11.02 5.00 -1.03
CA ILE A 39 -10.23 6.14 -0.59
C ILE A 39 -10.85 6.67 0.70
N THR A 40 -10.10 6.69 1.80
CA THR A 40 -10.64 7.10 3.10
C THR A 40 -9.61 7.81 3.98
N ILE A 41 -10.10 8.49 5.01
CA ILE A 41 -9.28 8.98 6.11
C ILE A 41 -9.27 7.90 7.20
N VAL A 42 -8.10 7.63 7.79
CA VAL A 42 -7.92 6.76 8.96
C VAL A 42 -7.44 7.56 10.16
N ASN A 43 -7.90 7.19 11.34
CA ASN A 43 -7.75 7.94 12.59
C ASN A 43 -6.96 7.17 13.65
N ASN A 44 -6.90 5.84 13.54
CA ASN A 44 -6.19 4.96 14.46
C ASN A 44 -5.97 3.57 13.81
N ASN A 45 -5.35 2.65 14.55
CA ASN A 45 -5.12 1.28 14.08
C ASN A 45 -6.42 0.44 13.99
N GLU A 46 -7.46 0.75 14.78
CA GLU A 46 -8.73 0.02 14.79
C GLU A 46 -9.50 0.19 13.46
N ASP A 47 -9.29 1.31 12.76
CA ASP A 47 -9.82 1.53 11.42
C ASP A 47 -9.36 0.44 10.43
N PHE A 48 -8.16 -0.13 10.61
CA PHE A 48 -7.62 -1.22 9.79
C PHE A 48 -8.19 -2.60 10.12
N GLU A 49 -8.96 -2.72 11.21
CA GLU A 49 -9.72 -3.92 11.57
C GLU A 49 -11.06 -3.99 10.83
N CYS A 50 -11.47 -2.90 10.17
CA CYS A 50 -12.69 -2.87 9.37
C CYS A 50 -12.54 -3.74 8.11
N SER A 51 -13.41 -4.74 7.96
CA SER A 51 -13.45 -5.64 6.80
C SER A 51 -13.61 -4.87 5.48
N ILE A 52 -14.38 -3.78 5.45
CA ILE A 52 -14.55 -2.97 4.23
C ILE A 52 -13.21 -2.37 3.74
N LEU A 53 -12.26 -2.12 4.65
CA LEU A 53 -10.91 -1.68 4.35
C LEU A 53 -10.02 -2.86 3.97
N GLN A 54 -10.05 -3.94 4.75
CA GLN A 54 -9.22 -5.13 4.53
C GLN A 54 -9.52 -5.83 3.19
N GLU A 55 -10.79 -5.84 2.77
CA GLU A 55 -11.25 -6.54 1.56
C GLU A 55 -11.17 -5.67 0.29
N ALA A 56 -10.94 -4.36 0.43
CA ALA A 56 -10.81 -3.47 -0.72
C ALA A 56 -9.62 -3.89 -1.59
N ARG A 57 -9.80 -3.99 -2.91
CA ARG A 57 -8.68 -4.42 -3.78
C ARG A 57 -7.59 -3.34 -3.87
N TYR A 58 -8.00 -2.08 -4.03
CA TYR A 58 -7.15 -0.89 -3.98
C TYR A 58 -7.57 -0.06 -2.78
N LEU A 59 -6.63 0.21 -1.89
CA LEU A 59 -6.83 1.03 -0.71
C LEU A 59 -5.94 2.26 -0.78
N GLU A 60 -6.52 3.44 -0.68
CA GLU A 60 -5.79 4.70 -0.55
C GLU A 60 -6.22 5.38 0.75
N VAL A 61 -5.25 5.73 1.58
CA VAL A 61 -5.51 6.26 2.92
C VAL A 61 -4.83 7.60 3.14
N PHE A 62 -5.56 8.46 3.84
CA PHE A 62 -5.08 9.71 4.39
C PHE A 62 -5.06 9.58 5.91
N GLU A 63 -3.97 9.99 6.54
CA GLU A 63 -3.86 9.99 8.00
C GLU A 63 -4.58 11.19 8.60
N SER A 64 -5.48 11.00 9.57
CA SER A 64 -6.02 12.11 10.36
C SER A 64 -5.01 12.51 11.43
N LEU A 65 -4.44 13.71 11.33
CA LEU A 65 -3.47 14.19 12.33
C LEU A 65 -4.07 14.18 13.75
N PRO A 66 -3.31 13.76 14.78
CA PRO A 66 -1.88 13.42 14.77
C PRO A 66 -1.57 11.92 14.55
N TYR A 67 -2.53 11.11 14.06
CA TYR A 67 -2.30 9.69 13.84
C TYR A 67 -1.30 9.45 12.70
N GLU A 68 -0.43 8.45 12.89
CA GLU A 68 0.53 7.98 11.88
C GLU A 68 0.43 6.47 11.75
N ILE A 69 0.30 6.00 10.50
CA ILE A 69 0.33 4.59 10.14
C ILE A 69 1.77 4.12 10.28
N LEU A 70 2.03 3.21 11.21
CA LEU A 70 3.36 2.63 11.42
C LEU A 70 3.59 1.40 10.53
N PRO A 71 4.86 1.02 10.25
CA PRO A 71 5.18 -0.15 9.45
C PRO A 71 4.43 -1.44 9.82
N PRO A 72 4.26 -1.80 11.11
CA PRO A 72 3.52 -3.02 11.49
C PRO A 72 2.09 -3.10 10.97
N VAL A 73 1.40 -1.96 10.82
CA VAL A 73 0.04 -1.92 10.24
C VAL A 73 0.10 -2.33 8.77
N VAL A 74 1.06 -1.78 8.03
CA VAL A 74 1.23 -2.02 6.59
C VAL A 74 1.65 -3.46 6.30
N LEU A 75 2.47 -4.06 7.16
CA LEU A 75 2.87 -5.47 7.05
C LEU A 75 1.67 -6.42 7.09
N ASN A 76 0.64 -6.09 7.88
CA ASN A 76 -0.56 -6.90 8.05
C ASN A 76 -1.59 -6.72 6.93
N LEU A 77 -1.48 -5.68 6.09
CA LEU A 77 -2.41 -5.44 4.99
C LEU A 77 -2.37 -6.55 3.95
N GLN A 78 -3.54 -6.94 3.47
CA GLN A 78 -3.73 -7.96 2.42
C GLN A 78 -4.27 -7.39 1.10
N ASN A 79 -4.51 -6.08 1.05
CA ASN A 79 -4.96 -5.39 -0.15
C ASN A 79 -3.99 -5.66 -1.31
N LEU A 80 -4.48 -5.77 -2.53
CA LEU A 80 -3.58 -5.96 -3.68
C LEU A 80 -2.79 -4.68 -3.93
N LYS A 81 -3.43 -3.52 -3.79
CA LYS A 81 -2.80 -2.22 -3.96
C LYS A 81 -3.07 -1.36 -2.74
N PHE A 82 -2.03 -0.66 -2.29
CA PHE A 82 -2.12 0.28 -1.18
C PHE A 82 -1.39 1.57 -1.53
N HIS A 83 -2.00 2.70 -1.22
CA HIS A 83 -1.36 4.01 -1.30
C HIS A 83 -1.52 4.75 0.02
N LYS A 84 -0.41 5.02 0.68
CA LYS A 84 -0.35 5.92 1.83
C LYS A 84 -0.05 7.34 1.32
N VAL A 85 -1.02 8.23 1.46
CA VAL A 85 -0.81 9.66 1.23
C VAL A 85 -0.31 10.27 2.54
N SER A 86 0.93 10.74 2.55
CA SER A 86 1.54 11.32 3.75
C SER A 86 1.14 12.80 3.85
N GLN A 87 0.40 13.17 4.90
CA GLN A 87 0.06 14.59 5.12
C GLN A 87 1.22 15.38 5.73
N ILE A 88 2.17 14.69 6.36
CA ILE A 88 3.40 15.25 6.92
C ILE A 88 4.59 14.75 6.09
N GLU A 89 5.47 15.67 5.73
CA GLU A 89 6.74 15.31 5.10
C GLU A 89 7.63 14.56 6.10
N ASN A 90 8.19 13.41 5.70
CA ASN A 90 9.02 12.51 6.54
C ASN A 90 8.26 11.63 7.56
N SER A 91 7.04 11.19 7.27
CA SER A 91 6.34 10.29 8.23
C SER A 91 7.15 9.03 8.58
N TRP A 92 7.92 8.49 7.63
CA TRP A 92 8.72 7.26 7.81
C TRP A 92 10.19 7.52 7.50
N SER A 93 11.06 6.90 8.29
CA SER A 93 12.51 6.88 8.10
C SER A 93 12.93 5.91 6.99
N VAL A 94 14.22 5.94 6.61
CA VAL A 94 14.80 4.95 5.69
C VAL A 94 14.69 3.55 6.29
N GLU A 95 14.94 3.41 7.59
CA GLU A 95 14.90 2.16 8.34
C GLU A 95 13.50 1.55 8.37
N ASP A 96 12.46 2.38 8.49
CA ASP A 96 11.06 1.93 8.43
C ASP A 96 10.74 1.31 7.06
N PHE A 97 11.22 1.90 5.98
CA PHE A 97 11.03 1.34 4.64
C PHE A 97 11.84 0.07 4.44
N LEU A 98 13.09 0.01 4.91
CA LEU A 98 13.92 -1.20 4.83
C LEU A 98 13.27 -2.37 5.59
N LEU A 99 12.65 -2.12 6.74
CA LEU A 99 11.88 -3.13 7.48
C LEU A 99 10.75 -3.73 6.63
N VAL A 100 9.98 -2.89 5.93
CA VAL A 100 8.89 -3.36 5.06
C VAL A 100 9.42 -4.12 3.85
N ILE A 101 10.47 -3.63 3.21
CA ILE A 101 11.11 -4.28 2.06
C ILE A 101 11.61 -5.67 2.44
N LYS A 102 12.36 -5.77 3.54
CA LYS A 102 12.88 -7.04 4.05
C LYS A 102 11.75 -8.05 4.30
N ASN A 103 10.70 -7.62 4.98
CA ASN A 103 9.54 -8.48 5.20
C ASN A 103 8.91 -8.96 3.90
N TRP A 104 8.81 -8.12 2.86
CA TRP A 104 8.22 -8.52 1.58
C TRP A 104 9.08 -9.53 0.81
N VAL A 105 10.40 -9.36 0.87
CA VAL A 105 11.36 -10.31 0.28
C VAL A 105 11.26 -11.68 0.96
N GLU A 106 11.06 -11.70 2.28
CA GLU A 106 11.02 -12.92 3.08
C GLU A 106 9.64 -13.60 3.15
N SER A 107 8.53 -12.85 3.10
CA SER A 107 7.17 -13.37 3.35
C SER A 107 6.43 -13.87 2.11
N GLY A 108 6.89 -13.50 0.90
CA GLY A 108 6.26 -13.95 -0.34
C GLY A 108 4.90 -13.28 -0.61
N LYS A 109 4.86 -11.94 -0.54
CA LYS A 109 3.69 -11.17 -0.99
C LYS A 109 3.25 -11.59 -2.40
N LYS A 110 1.94 -11.52 -2.65
CA LYS A 110 1.32 -11.98 -3.90
C LYS A 110 1.86 -11.21 -5.11
N VAL A 111 2.16 -11.91 -6.21
CA VAL A 111 2.51 -11.27 -7.48
C VAL A 111 1.38 -10.34 -7.95
N GLY A 112 1.75 -9.13 -8.35
CA GLY A 112 0.83 -8.04 -8.67
C GLY A 112 0.49 -7.15 -7.46
N SER A 113 0.96 -7.47 -6.25
CA SER A 113 0.89 -6.55 -5.11
C SER A 113 1.71 -5.29 -5.38
N CYS A 114 1.15 -4.13 -5.05
CA CYS A 114 1.80 -2.84 -5.30
C CYS A 114 1.47 -1.84 -4.18
N TYR A 115 2.43 -1.54 -3.31
CA TYR A 115 2.28 -0.57 -2.22
C TYR A 115 3.08 0.68 -2.54
N SER A 116 2.53 1.84 -2.21
CA SER A 116 3.15 3.12 -2.52
C SER A 116 2.97 4.10 -1.38
N PHE A 117 3.98 4.94 -1.16
CA PHE A 117 4.07 5.81 0.00
C PHE A 117 4.57 7.18 -0.43
N GLY A 118 3.86 8.23 -0.01
CA GLY A 118 4.41 9.56 -0.01
C GLY A 118 5.67 9.61 0.86
N THR A 119 6.77 10.09 0.31
CA THR A 119 8.07 10.12 1.01
C THR A 119 8.77 11.47 0.84
N SER A 120 9.86 11.66 1.57
CA SER A 120 10.66 12.88 1.52
C SER A 120 11.83 12.77 0.55
N GLU A 121 12.41 13.93 0.22
CA GLU A 121 13.61 13.99 -0.60
C GLU A 121 14.80 13.27 0.06
N HIS A 122 14.91 13.31 1.40
CA HIS A 122 15.94 12.61 2.14
C HIS A 122 15.89 11.10 1.90
N VAL A 123 14.71 10.48 2.11
CA VAL A 123 14.52 9.04 1.86
C VAL A 123 14.78 8.73 0.40
N LYS A 124 14.22 9.54 -0.52
CA LYS A 124 14.38 9.37 -1.96
C LYS A 124 15.86 9.32 -2.40
N ASN A 125 16.74 10.11 -1.77
CA ASN A 125 18.15 10.15 -2.14
C ASN A 125 18.99 8.98 -1.56
N ILE A 126 18.49 8.25 -0.57
CA ILE A 126 19.29 7.28 0.21
C ILE A 126 18.81 5.84 0.03
N ILE A 127 17.48 5.63 -0.05
CA ILE A 127 16.88 4.31 0.10
C ILE A 127 17.38 3.29 -0.92
N LEU A 128 17.52 3.65 -2.21
CA LEU A 128 17.99 2.71 -3.23
C LEU A 128 19.44 2.27 -2.99
N GLY A 129 20.31 3.20 -2.59
CA GLY A 129 21.70 2.87 -2.23
C GLY A 129 21.78 1.91 -1.05
N LYS A 130 20.93 2.10 -0.04
CA LYS A 130 20.83 1.19 1.11
C LYS A 130 20.36 -0.20 0.73
N ILE A 131 19.37 -0.29 -0.16
CA ILE A 131 18.90 -1.58 -0.67
C ILE A 131 20.01 -2.28 -1.45
N THR A 132 20.74 -1.59 -2.32
CA THR A 132 21.87 -2.18 -3.08
C THR A 132 23.03 -2.60 -2.18
N GLU A 133 23.25 -1.90 -1.06
CA GLU A 133 24.22 -2.32 -0.03
C GLU A 133 23.83 -3.65 0.61
N GLU A 134 22.55 -3.83 0.92
CA GLU A 134 22.00 -5.01 1.62
C GLU A 134 21.80 -6.22 0.69
N TYR A 135 21.31 -6.01 -0.54
CA TYR A 135 20.95 -7.07 -1.49
C TYR A 135 21.91 -7.09 -2.68
N LYS A 136 22.98 -7.88 -2.57
CA LYS A 136 24.05 -7.95 -3.59
C LYS A 136 23.61 -8.51 -4.93
N ASP A 137 22.59 -9.36 -4.94
CA ASP A 137 22.05 -9.98 -6.17
C ASP A 137 20.91 -9.16 -6.79
N ALA A 138 20.66 -7.95 -6.30
CA ALA A 138 19.59 -7.10 -6.82
C ALA A 138 19.99 -6.42 -8.13
N GLU A 139 19.06 -6.40 -9.09
CA GLU A 139 19.20 -5.61 -10.31
C GLU A 139 18.96 -4.13 -9.98
N THR A 140 19.89 -3.26 -10.38
CA THR A 140 19.81 -1.82 -10.10
C THR A 140 19.64 -1.04 -11.39
N GLY A 141 18.70 -0.11 -11.42
CA GLY A 141 18.58 0.92 -12.45
C GLY A 141 18.56 2.32 -11.83
N ASP A 142 18.47 3.35 -12.67
CA ASP A 142 18.62 4.76 -12.22
C ASP A 142 17.60 5.19 -11.13
N ALA A 143 16.39 4.63 -11.18
CA ALA A 143 15.30 4.99 -10.27
C ALA A 143 14.63 3.77 -9.61
N PHE A 144 15.29 2.59 -9.66
CA PHE A 144 14.75 1.38 -9.04
C PHE A 144 15.82 0.37 -8.65
N VAL A 145 15.45 -0.53 -7.73
CA VAL A 145 16.18 -1.75 -7.41
C VAL A 145 15.18 -2.92 -7.41
N SER A 146 15.50 -4.01 -8.10
CA SER A 146 14.70 -5.23 -8.13
C SER A 146 15.40 -6.33 -7.34
N ILE A 147 14.78 -6.76 -6.24
CA ILE A 147 15.33 -7.76 -5.32
C ILE A 147 14.69 -9.12 -5.62
N PRO A 148 15.47 -10.13 -6.05
CA PRO A 148 14.92 -11.48 -6.23
C PRO A 148 14.49 -12.06 -4.88
N THR A 149 13.37 -12.79 -4.86
CA THR A 149 12.90 -13.51 -3.67
C THR A 149 13.10 -15.01 -3.83
N ILE A 150 13.02 -15.75 -2.72
CA ILE A 150 13.05 -17.21 -2.71
C ILE A 150 11.82 -17.85 -3.39
N PHE A 151 10.80 -17.05 -3.73
CA PHE A 151 9.54 -17.51 -4.32
C PHE A 151 9.52 -17.41 -5.86
N ASN A 152 10.69 -17.30 -6.50
CA ASN A 152 10.83 -17.15 -7.96
C ASN A 152 10.01 -15.96 -8.50
N ASN A 153 9.97 -14.88 -7.72
CA ASN A 153 9.45 -13.56 -8.07
C ASN A 153 10.42 -12.50 -7.54
N GLN A 154 10.13 -11.22 -7.75
CA GLN A 154 10.98 -10.13 -7.29
C GLN A 154 10.18 -8.99 -6.68
N VAL A 155 10.78 -8.32 -5.70
CA VAL A 155 10.28 -7.06 -5.14
C VAL A 155 11.03 -5.91 -5.83
N LYS A 156 10.34 -5.21 -6.72
CA LYS A 156 10.84 -3.98 -7.34
C LYS A 156 10.50 -2.79 -6.45
N VAL A 157 11.55 -2.13 -5.96
CA VAL A 157 11.47 -0.85 -5.24
C VAL A 157 11.82 0.26 -6.22
N SER A 158 10.91 1.20 -6.45
CA SER A 158 11.12 2.32 -7.38
C SER A 158 10.71 3.64 -6.77
N ILE A 159 11.32 4.71 -7.27
CA ILE A 159 11.00 6.08 -6.88
C ILE A 159 10.45 6.82 -8.10
N GLU A 160 9.36 7.54 -7.91
CA GLU A 160 8.78 8.40 -8.94
C GLU A 160 8.51 9.81 -8.39
N GLU A 161 8.75 10.83 -9.21
CA GLU A 161 8.27 12.19 -8.95
C GLU A 161 6.78 12.24 -9.30
N HIS A 162 5.99 12.83 -8.43
CA HIS A 162 4.55 12.88 -8.55
C HIS A 162 4.03 14.31 -8.41
N GLN A 163 3.11 14.70 -9.30
CA GLN A 163 2.43 15.99 -9.25
C GLN A 163 1.18 15.92 -8.37
N GLY A 164 1.38 15.62 -7.08
CA GLY A 164 0.31 15.47 -6.10
C GLY A 164 0.69 16.01 -4.72
N MET A 165 -0.03 15.58 -3.68
CA MET A 165 0.25 16.00 -2.30
C MET A 165 1.67 15.62 -1.85
N ASN A 166 2.15 14.46 -2.29
CA ASN A 166 3.53 14.04 -2.07
C ASN A 166 4.33 14.19 -3.36
N ARG A 167 5.41 14.96 -3.31
CA ARG A 167 6.32 15.16 -4.46
C ARG A 167 7.04 13.88 -4.85
N TRP A 168 7.46 13.09 -3.88
CA TRP A 168 8.16 11.83 -4.10
C TRP A 168 7.30 10.68 -3.62
N VAL A 169 7.21 9.63 -4.44
CA VAL A 169 6.51 8.39 -4.11
C VAL A 169 7.49 7.24 -4.18
N LEU A 170 7.63 6.52 -3.06
CA LEU A 170 8.34 5.26 -3.00
C LEU A 170 7.35 4.12 -3.22
N LYS A 171 7.68 3.20 -4.12
CA LYS A 171 6.75 2.17 -4.60
C LYS A 171 7.39 0.79 -4.55
N PHE A 172 6.70 -0.16 -3.95
CA PHE A 172 7.07 -1.57 -3.84
C PHE A 172 6.13 -2.40 -4.70
N GLN A 173 6.66 -3.17 -5.64
CA GLN A 173 5.88 -4.01 -6.54
C GLN A 173 6.40 -5.43 -6.53
N VAL A 174 5.51 -6.41 -6.39
CA VAL A 174 5.87 -7.82 -6.58
C VAL A 174 5.62 -8.20 -8.03
N LEU A 175 6.68 -8.55 -8.75
CA LEU A 175 6.68 -8.88 -10.17
C LEU A 175 7.14 -10.34 -10.37
N PRO A 176 6.65 -11.04 -11.40
CA PRO A 176 7.27 -12.31 -11.79
C PRO A 176 8.72 -12.07 -12.24
N ILE A 177 9.58 -13.07 -12.04
CA ILE A 177 10.88 -13.09 -12.73
C ILE A 177 10.61 -13.62 -14.13
N GLU A 178 10.83 -12.79 -15.15
CA GLU A 178 10.83 -13.24 -16.53
C GLU A 178 12.04 -14.17 -16.73
N ARG A 179 11.79 -15.48 -16.80
CA ARG A 179 12.81 -16.39 -17.31
C ARG A 179 12.90 -16.13 -18.80
N ALA A 180 14.03 -15.64 -19.27
CA ALA A 180 14.37 -15.75 -20.69
C ALA A 180 14.26 -17.24 -21.04
N LEU A 181 13.28 -17.58 -21.89
CA LEU A 181 13.20 -18.90 -22.49
C LEU A 181 14.48 -19.08 -23.29
N GLN A 182 15.41 -19.87 -22.77
CA GLN A 182 16.56 -20.39 -23.53
C GLN A 182 16.12 -21.56 -24.40
#